data_AF-A0A1G3QFA5-F1
#
_entry.id   AF-A0A1G3QFA5-F1
#
_cell.length_a   1.000
_cell.length_b   1.000
_cell.length_c   1.000
_cell.angle_alpha   90.00
_cell.angle_beta   90.00
_cell.angle_gamma   90.00
#
_symmetry.space_group_name_H-M   'P 1'
#
loop_
_entity.id
_entity.type
_entity.pdbx_description
1 polymer ?
#
loop_
_entity_poly.entity_id
_entity_poly.type
_entity_poly.pdbx_seq_one_letter_code
_entity_poly.pdbx_strand_id
1 'polypeptide(L)'
;MLYYSTMKVIKKIVPANRNGMKSLSFEMESIVYSNVKENFPDTWNRNFMTRSLFSDLKKLFHGKTIHTPGNTMKSFWRLYHSKEEAETVFGDIALIMNVSYHDGQTAEGVAFIDIAEKDPGKNTFSSLNKNKMRKLLSIAPHAQLLLFDYDTITGMAFPTTAESIIGNHPHSWNNWIPYTHAVSVPANLALPLDIKTTGLYKVSLPLSYQIYSRYLYGLDLDYSRPALETATGIKTGRGNPKYLVLIAVSHGGAEPVSEFDIDNKRYVEFE
;
A
#
# COMPACT_ATOMS: atom_id res chain seq x y z
N MET A 1 9.11 -25.28 34.77
CA MET A 1 9.34 -23.85 35.07
C MET A 1 9.95 -23.23 33.81
N LEU A 2 9.11 -22.73 32.91
CA LEU A 2 9.53 -22.22 31.60
C LEU A 2 9.91 -20.74 31.74
N TYR A 3 11.18 -20.43 31.44
CA TYR A 3 11.70 -19.08 31.44
C TYR A 3 11.10 -18.30 30.25
N TYR A 4 10.30 -17.27 30.56
CA TYR A 4 9.92 -16.25 29.60
C TYR A 4 11.17 -15.51 29.13
N SER A 5 11.54 -15.70 27.86
CA SER A 5 12.54 -14.89 27.19
C SER A 5 11.91 -13.52 26.92
N THR A 6 12.28 -12.53 27.73
CA THR A 6 11.95 -11.12 27.50
C THR A 6 12.60 -10.67 26.20
N MET A 7 11.75 -10.34 25.22
CA MET A 7 12.13 -9.79 23.94
C MET A 7 12.96 -8.51 24.18
N LYS A 8 14.27 -8.59 23.94
CA LYS A 8 15.18 -7.43 24.00
C LYS A 8 14.80 -6.49 22.86
N VAL A 9 14.13 -5.39 23.21
CA VAL A 9 13.94 -4.23 22.35
C VAL A 9 15.29 -3.85 21.74
N ILE A 10 15.40 -4.03 20.42
CA ILE A 10 16.56 -3.60 19.64
C ILE A 10 16.70 -2.09 19.88
N LYS A 11 17.88 -1.68 20.36
CA LYS A 11 18.34 -0.30 20.61
C LYS A 11 17.36 0.77 20.08
N LYS A 12 16.65 1.41 21.01
CA LYS A 12 15.83 2.60 20.74
C LYS A 12 16.78 3.74 20.32
N ILE A 13 17.10 3.80 19.02
CA ILE A 13 17.74 4.98 18.43
C ILE A 13 16.67 6.06 18.51
N VAL A 14 16.83 7.03 19.41
CA VAL A 14 15.99 8.22 19.45
C VAL A 14 16.16 8.92 18.10
N PRO A 15 15.15 8.95 17.22
CA PRO A 15 15.29 9.70 15.98
C PRO A 15 15.30 11.17 16.38
N ALA A 16 16.32 11.92 15.93
CA ALA A 16 16.39 13.36 16.11
C ALA A 16 15.21 14.12 15.45
N ASN A 17 14.31 13.41 14.74
CA ASN A 17 13.06 13.93 14.24
C ASN A 17 11.99 12.83 14.26
N ARG A 18 11.01 12.91 15.17
CA ARG A 18 9.95 11.88 15.33
C ARG A 18 9.06 11.73 14.09
N ASN A 19 9.11 12.67 13.15
CA ASN A 19 8.24 12.76 11.98
C ASN A 19 9.00 12.65 10.63
N GLY A 20 10.19 12.04 10.62
CA GLY A 20 10.99 11.87 9.40
C GLY A 20 10.67 10.57 8.65
N MET A 21 11.13 10.47 7.39
CA MET A 21 10.92 9.26 6.56
C MET A 21 11.39 7.96 7.20
N LYS A 22 12.46 8.02 8.01
CA LYS A 22 12.94 6.89 8.82
C LYS A 22 11.88 6.40 9.80
N SER A 23 11.34 7.29 10.63
CA SER A 23 10.38 6.87 11.67
C SER A 23 9.12 6.37 11.00
N LEU A 24 8.68 7.04 9.94
CA LEU A 24 7.54 6.62 9.13
C LEU A 24 7.70 5.19 8.59
N SER A 25 8.87 4.82 8.05
CA SER A 25 9.08 3.46 7.54
C SER A 25 8.97 2.41 8.66
N PHE A 26 9.49 2.68 9.86
CA PHE A 26 9.35 1.76 11.00
C PHE A 26 7.91 1.67 11.50
N GLU A 27 7.18 2.79 11.56
CA GLU A 27 5.77 2.82 11.98
C GLU A 27 4.89 2.06 10.99
N MET A 28 5.10 2.25 9.69
CA MET A 28 4.36 1.50 8.66
C MET A 28 4.63 0.00 8.71
N GLU A 29 5.88 -0.42 8.91
CA GLU A 29 6.21 -1.85 9.01
C GLU A 29 5.71 -2.47 10.31
N SER A 30 5.62 -1.69 11.39
CA SER A 30 4.93 -2.12 12.62
C SER A 30 3.43 -2.34 12.38
N ILE A 31 2.79 -1.44 11.62
CA ILE A 31 1.39 -1.61 11.20
C ILE A 31 1.22 -2.85 10.33
N VAL A 32 2.10 -3.07 9.35
CA VAL A 32 2.09 -4.27 8.50
C VAL A 32 2.25 -5.54 9.34
N TYR A 33 3.18 -5.55 10.30
CA TYR A 33 3.39 -6.66 11.21
C TYR A 33 2.12 -7.00 11.99
N SER A 34 1.53 -6.01 12.69
CA SER A 34 0.34 -6.25 13.51
C SER A 34 -0.91 -6.62 12.69
N ASN A 35 -1.03 -6.10 11.46
CA ASN A 35 -2.18 -6.39 10.62
C ASN A 35 -2.04 -7.64 9.75
N VAL A 36 -0.83 -8.16 9.57
CA VAL A 36 -0.59 -9.37 8.75
C VAL A 36 -0.04 -10.51 9.58
N LYS A 37 1.13 -10.35 10.20
CA LYS A 37 1.79 -11.44 10.93
C LYS A 37 0.98 -11.90 12.15
N GLU A 38 0.50 -10.96 12.96
CA GLU A 38 -0.19 -11.28 14.22
C GLU A 38 -1.59 -11.90 13.99
N ASN A 39 -2.12 -11.83 12.77
CA ASN A 39 -3.39 -12.46 12.40
C ASN A 39 -3.25 -13.93 11.97
N PHE A 40 -2.04 -14.48 11.91
CA PHE A 40 -1.83 -15.89 11.61
C PHE A 40 -1.60 -16.72 12.88
N PRO A 41 -2.24 -17.90 13.04
CA PRO A 41 -3.16 -18.55 12.10
C PRO A 41 -4.64 -18.17 12.29
N ASP A 42 -5.00 -17.60 13.44
CA ASP A 42 -6.39 -17.57 13.93
C ASP A 42 -7.35 -16.73 13.07
N THR A 43 -6.86 -15.63 12.50
CA THR A 43 -7.65 -14.65 11.72
C THR A 43 -7.06 -14.41 10.33
N TRP A 44 -6.45 -15.44 9.74
CA TRP A 44 -5.84 -15.39 8.40
C TRP A 44 -6.88 -15.21 7.29
N ASN A 45 -7.35 -13.97 7.15
CA ASN A 45 -8.42 -13.58 6.24
C ASN A 45 -8.08 -12.26 5.56
N ARG A 46 -7.93 -12.28 4.23
CA ARG A 46 -7.56 -11.10 3.45
C ARG A 46 -8.46 -9.88 3.67
N ASN A 47 -9.77 -10.04 3.86
CA ASN A 47 -10.69 -8.91 4.03
C ASN A 47 -10.48 -8.22 5.38
N PHE A 48 -10.32 -9.03 6.43
CA PHE A 48 -10.02 -8.53 7.76
C PHE A 48 -8.67 -7.79 7.79
N MET A 49 -7.61 -8.44 7.30
CA MET A 49 -6.28 -7.85 7.23
C MET A 49 -6.28 -6.54 6.42
N THR A 50 -6.97 -6.51 5.28
CA THR A 50 -7.09 -5.31 4.44
C THR A 50 -7.75 -4.17 5.17
N ARG A 51 -8.92 -4.42 5.79
CA ARG A 51 -9.66 -3.38 6.50
C ARG A 51 -8.81 -2.79 7.62
N SER A 52 -8.27 -3.64 8.50
CA SER A 52 -7.50 -3.21 9.66
C SER A 52 -6.21 -2.49 9.26
N LEU A 53 -5.52 -2.97 8.21
CA LEU A 53 -4.33 -2.32 7.66
C LEU A 53 -4.63 -0.89 7.21
N PHE A 54 -5.68 -0.66 6.41
CA PHE A 54 -5.99 0.68 5.92
C PHE A 54 -6.56 1.61 7.01
N SER A 55 -7.28 1.06 8.00
CA SER A 55 -7.69 1.79 9.20
C SER A 55 -6.49 2.32 9.98
N ASP A 56 -5.46 1.49 10.20
CA ASP A 56 -4.26 1.90 10.92
C ASP A 56 -3.37 2.84 10.10
N LEU A 57 -3.29 2.65 8.77
CA LEU A 57 -2.65 3.62 7.88
C LEU A 57 -3.36 4.98 7.92
N LYS A 58 -4.70 5.00 7.92
CA LYS A 58 -5.46 6.25 8.12
C LYS A 58 -5.07 6.94 9.43
N LYS A 59 -5.00 6.21 10.56
CA LYS A 59 -4.55 6.77 11.85
C LYS A 59 -3.11 7.29 11.80
N LEU A 60 -2.25 6.66 10.99
CA LEU A 60 -0.86 7.09 10.82
C LEU A 60 -0.77 8.40 10.03
N PHE A 61 -1.52 8.53 8.93
CA PHE A 61 -1.32 9.59 7.93
C PHE A 61 -2.34 10.75 7.99
N HIS A 62 -3.59 10.47 8.34
CA HIS A 62 -4.69 11.43 8.22
C HIS A 62 -4.46 12.68 9.08
N GLY A 63 -4.46 13.84 8.43
CA GLY A 63 -4.28 15.16 9.06
C GLY A 63 -2.88 15.43 9.60
N LYS A 64 -1.92 14.51 9.46
CA LYS A 64 -0.55 14.69 9.95
C LYS A 64 0.35 15.32 8.90
N THR A 65 1.22 16.22 9.36
CA THR A 65 2.32 16.75 8.57
C THR A 65 3.56 15.88 8.75
N ILE A 66 4.06 15.31 7.67
CA ILE A 66 5.24 14.46 7.60
C ILE A 66 6.38 15.29 7.01
N HIS A 67 7.56 15.21 7.61
CA HIS A 67 8.76 15.86 7.09
C HIS A 67 9.49 14.92 6.14
N THR A 68 9.61 15.35 4.89
CA THR A 68 10.34 14.64 3.84
C THR A 68 11.64 15.39 3.54
N PRO A 69 12.65 14.76 2.89
CA PRO A 69 13.88 15.46 2.53
C PRO A 69 13.57 16.69 1.67
N GLY A 70 13.83 17.88 2.22
CA GLY A 70 13.62 19.16 1.54
C GLY A 70 12.16 19.64 1.47
N ASN A 71 11.20 18.95 2.10
CA ASN A 71 9.79 19.36 2.04
C ASN A 71 8.92 18.84 3.21
N THR A 72 7.63 19.17 3.18
CA THR A 72 6.59 18.57 4.01
C THR A 72 5.51 17.97 3.13
N MET A 73 4.84 16.96 3.68
CA MET A 73 3.69 16.29 3.08
C MET A 73 2.56 16.24 4.09
N LYS A 74 1.34 16.56 3.67
CA LYS A 74 0.12 16.42 4.47
C LYS A 74 -0.87 15.59 3.70
N SER A 75 -1.64 14.73 4.38
CA SER A 75 -2.64 13.91 3.68
C SER A 75 -3.94 13.74 4.46
N PHE A 76 -5.05 13.63 3.75
CA PHE A 76 -6.37 13.30 4.29
C PHE A 76 -6.88 12.03 3.64
N TRP A 77 -7.34 11.12 4.48
CA TRP A 77 -7.75 9.76 4.12
C TRP A 77 -9.21 9.53 4.48
N ARG A 78 -9.99 8.92 3.58
CA ARG A 78 -11.36 8.44 3.83
C ARG A 78 -11.51 7.02 3.31
N LEU A 79 -12.14 6.15 4.10
CA LEU A 79 -12.22 4.71 3.79
C LEU A 79 -13.65 4.29 3.50
N TYR A 80 -13.84 3.62 2.37
CA TYR A 80 -15.14 3.14 1.92
C TYR A 80 -15.09 1.66 1.56
N HIS A 81 -16.25 1.01 1.68
CA HIS A 81 -16.46 -0.31 1.11
C HIS A 81 -17.71 -0.34 0.24
N SER A 82 -17.76 -1.27 -0.71
CA SER A 82 -18.95 -1.53 -1.51
C SER A 82 -20.10 -2.02 -0.62
N LYS A 83 -21.31 -1.48 -0.83
CA LYS A 83 -22.54 -1.89 -0.10
C LYS A 83 -23.04 -3.26 -0.55
N GLU A 84 -22.83 -3.61 -1.81
CA GLU A 84 -23.26 -4.87 -2.40
C GLU A 84 -22.10 -5.86 -2.41
N GLU A 85 -22.39 -7.15 -2.20
CA GLU A 85 -21.53 -8.22 -2.67
C GLU A 85 -21.55 -8.15 -4.20
N ALA A 86 -20.56 -7.46 -4.76
CA ALA A 86 -20.51 -7.23 -6.19
C ALA A 86 -20.49 -8.59 -6.92
N GLU A 87 -21.44 -8.80 -7.84
CA GLU A 87 -21.46 -9.96 -8.73
C GLU A 87 -20.15 -10.10 -9.50
N THR A 88 -19.48 -8.95 -9.76
CA THR A 88 -18.13 -8.91 -10.31
C THR A 88 -17.26 -7.87 -9.60
N VAL A 89 -16.18 -8.33 -8.98
CA VAL A 89 -15.14 -7.47 -8.39
C VAL A 89 -14.10 -7.16 -9.47
N PHE A 90 -13.79 -5.89 -9.69
CA PHE A 90 -12.74 -5.47 -10.63
C PHE A 90 -11.35 -5.69 -10.03
N GLY A 91 -11.12 -5.14 -8.84
CA GLY A 91 -9.94 -5.32 -7.99
C GLY A 91 -10.35 -5.29 -6.52
N ASP A 92 -9.47 -5.69 -5.61
CA ASP A 92 -9.84 -5.73 -4.20
C ASP A 92 -9.83 -4.32 -3.58
N ILE A 93 -8.89 -3.46 -3.98
CA ILE A 93 -8.79 -2.07 -3.52
C ILE A 93 -8.56 -1.13 -4.72
N ALA A 94 -9.11 0.08 -4.63
CA ALA A 94 -8.61 1.23 -5.37
C ALA A 94 -8.21 2.36 -4.40
N LEU A 95 -6.98 2.85 -4.55
CA LEU A 95 -6.51 4.07 -3.89
C LEU A 95 -6.70 5.24 -4.87
N ILE A 96 -7.70 6.08 -4.63
CA ILE A 96 -7.96 7.26 -5.46
C ILE A 96 -7.21 8.43 -4.82
N MET A 97 -6.33 9.08 -5.59
CA MET A 97 -5.40 10.06 -5.08
C MET A 97 -5.53 11.39 -5.78
N ASN A 98 -5.72 12.45 -4.99
CA ASN A 98 -5.58 13.83 -5.42
C ASN A 98 -4.24 14.36 -4.89
N VAL A 99 -3.26 14.52 -5.78
CA VAL A 99 -1.93 15.03 -5.43
C VAL A 99 -1.86 16.51 -5.78
N SER A 100 -1.57 17.35 -4.79
CA SER A 100 -1.34 18.79 -4.95
C SER A 100 0.15 19.10 -4.78
N TYR A 101 0.76 19.70 -5.79
CA TYR A 101 2.19 20.03 -5.82
C TYR A 101 2.45 21.49 -5.42
N HIS A 102 3.70 21.77 -5.08
CA HIS A 102 4.16 23.08 -4.59
C HIS A 102 4.05 24.21 -5.62
N ASP A 103 3.94 23.88 -6.91
CA ASP A 103 3.76 24.82 -8.01
C ASP A 103 2.27 25.08 -8.34
N GLY A 104 1.35 24.53 -7.54
CA GLY A 104 -0.10 24.65 -7.72
C GLY A 104 -0.70 23.64 -8.71
N GLN A 105 0.11 22.78 -9.33
CA GLN A 105 -0.42 21.69 -10.15
C GLN A 105 -1.12 20.64 -9.29
N THR A 106 -2.16 20.04 -9.86
CA THR A 106 -2.88 18.92 -9.26
C THR A 106 -2.96 17.75 -10.21
N ALA A 107 -2.95 16.54 -9.66
CA ALA A 107 -3.11 15.31 -10.43
C ALA A 107 -4.05 14.35 -9.69
N GLU A 108 -5.08 13.88 -10.38
CA GLU A 108 -6.00 12.86 -9.90
C GLU A 108 -5.70 11.53 -10.59
N GLY A 109 -5.38 10.50 -9.80
CA GLY A 109 -5.03 9.18 -10.32
C GLY A 109 -5.47 8.07 -9.39
N VAL A 110 -5.43 6.82 -9.87
CA VAL A 110 -5.82 5.65 -9.08
C VAL A 110 -4.78 4.54 -9.10
N ALA A 111 -4.49 3.95 -7.94
CA ALA A 111 -3.79 2.67 -7.84
C ALA A 111 -4.79 1.53 -7.60
N PHE A 112 -4.87 0.58 -8.54
CA PHE A 112 -5.64 -0.65 -8.34
C PHE A 112 -4.78 -1.74 -7.74
N ILE A 113 -5.31 -2.44 -6.73
CA ILE A 113 -4.61 -3.49 -6.01
C ILE A 113 -5.47 -4.76 -5.96
N ASP A 114 -4.88 -5.88 -6.32
CA ASP A 114 -5.45 -7.23 -6.17
C ASP A 114 -4.71 -7.98 -5.06
N ILE A 115 -5.42 -8.60 -4.12
CA ILE A 115 -4.81 -9.12 -2.89
C ILE A 115 -4.72 -10.64 -2.95
N ALA A 116 -3.57 -11.17 -2.53
CA ALA A 116 -3.39 -12.58 -2.27
C ALA A 116 -2.66 -12.84 -0.96
N GLU A 117 -3.28 -13.62 -0.09
CA GLU A 117 -2.69 -14.20 1.10
C GLU A 117 -1.94 -15.50 0.76
N LYS A 118 -0.81 -15.73 1.41
CA LYS A 118 -0.08 -16.99 1.29
C LYS A 118 -0.91 -18.15 1.85
N ASP A 119 -0.88 -19.27 1.14
CA ASP A 119 -1.52 -20.51 1.58
C ASP A 119 -0.83 -21.06 2.85
N PRO A 120 -1.57 -21.36 3.93
CA PRO A 120 -0.97 -21.88 5.17
C PRO A 120 -0.09 -23.11 4.94
N GLY A 121 1.14 -23.06 5.42
CA GLY A 121 2.15 -24.12 5.32
C GLY A 121 2.73 -24.32 3.92
N LYS A 122 2.44 -23.44 2.95
CA LYS A 122 2.89 -23.55 1.55
C LYS A 122 3.54 -22.26 1.08
N ASN A 123 4.31 -22.35 0.00
CA ASN A 123 4.91 -21.19 -0.67
C ASN A 123 4.07 -20.68 -1.85
N THR A 124 2.75 -20.84 -1.79
CA THR A 124 1.84 -20.55 -2.90
C THR A 124 0.82 -19.46 -2.52
N PHE A 125 0.32 -18.78 -3.54
CA PHE A 125 -0.77 -17.80 -3.48
C PHE A 125 -1.92 -18.29 -4.37
N SER A 126 -2.70 -19.25 -3.86
CA SER A 126 -3.74 -19.92 -4.65
C SER A 126 -4.84 -18.99 -5.17
N SER A 127 -5.08 -17.88 -4.49
CA SER A 127 -6.08 -16.86 -4.88
C SER A 127 -5.70 -16.05 -6.13
N LEU A 128 -4.42 -16.06 -6.56
CA LEU A 128 -3.99 -15.36 -7.76
C LEU A 128 -4.64 -15.94 -9.03
N ASN A 129 -5.31 -15.08 -9.79
CA ASN A 129 -6.06 -15.45 -10.97
C ASN A 129 -5.57 -14.69 -12.22
N LYS A 130 -5.08 -15.44 -13.22
CA LYS A 130 -4.52 -14.86 -14.47
C LYS A 130 -5.55 -14.08 -15.28
N ASN A 131 -6.80 -14.53 -15.30
CA ASN A 131 -7.88 -13.83 -16.02
C ASN A 131 -8.27 -12.54 -15.30
N LYS A 132 -8.30 -12.54 -13.95
CA LYS A 132 -8.50 -11.33 -13.15
C LYS A 132 -7.37 -10.32 -13.40
N MET A 133 -6.11 -10.75 -13.38
CA MET A 133 -4.96 -9.89 -13.71
C MET A 133 -5.03 -9.30 -15.11
N ARG A 134 -5.36 -10.08 -16.14
CA ARG A 134 -5.55 -9.57 -17.51
C ARG A 134 -6.68 -8.54 -17.59
N LYS A 135 -7.79 -8.80 -16.89
CA LYS A 135 -8.92 -7.86 -16.81
C LYS A 135 -8.51 -6.55 -16.14
N LEU A 136 -7.79 -6.61 -15.02
CA LEU A 136 -7.24 -5.46 -14.32
C LEU A 136 -6.35 -4.62 -15.26
N LEU A 137 -5.36 -5.25 -15.88
CA LEU A 137 -4.39 -4.58 -16.76
C LEU A 137 -5.00 -3.99 -18.04
N SER A 138 -6.22 -4.41 -18.42
CA SER A 138 -6.94 -3.82 -19.56
C SER A 138 -7.49 -2.41 -19.31
N ILE A 139 -7.53 -1.97 -18.05
CA ILE A 139 -7.96 -0.61 -17.64
C ILE A 139 -6.84 0.09 -16.87
N ALA A 140 -6.10 -0.67 -16.06
CA ALA A 140 -5.11 -0.18 -15.12
C ALA A 140 -3.73 -0.81 -15.39
N PRO A 141 -2.97 -0.31 -16.38
CA PRO A 141 -1.62 -0.80 -16.68
C PRO A 141 -0.66 -0.82 -15.49
N HIS A 142 -0.86 0.06 -14.49
CA HIS A 142 -0.04 0.15 -13.30
C HIS A 142 -0.61 -0.65 -12.10
N ALA A 143 -1.65 -1.46 -12.31
CA ALA A 143 -2.22 -2.29 -11.25
C ALA A 143 -1.16 -3.14 -10.55
N GLN A 144 -1.32 -3.30 -9.23
CA GLN A 144 -0.42 -4.06 -8.38
C GLN A 144 -1.11 -5.29 -7.79
N LEU A 145 -0.32 -6.31 -7.46
CA LEU A 145 -0.68 -7.36 -6.53
C LEU A 145 -0.16 -7.00 -5.14
N LEU A 146 -0.99 -7.14 -4.11
CA LEU A 146 -0.57 -7.07 -2.73
C LEU A 146 -0.52 -8.49 -2.14
N LEU A 147 0.69 -8.94 -1.84
CA LEU A 147 0.93 -10.28 -1.29
C LEU A 147 1.12 -10.18 0.22
N PHE A 148 0.29 -10.88 0.98
CA PHE A 148 0.42 -11.03 2.43
C PHE A 148 1.11 -12.35 2.77
N ASP A 149 2.16 -12.31 3.59
CA ASP A 149 2.90 -13.48 4.07
C ASP A 149 3.06 -13.41 5.59
N TYR A 150 2.62 -14.45 6.30
CA TYR A 150 2.84 -14.60 7.73
C TYR A 150 4.30 -14.96 8.05
N ASP A 151 5.12 -15.33 7.07
CA ASP A 151 6.57 -15.46 7.19
C ASP A 151 7.26 -14.16 6.79
N THR A 152 8.47 -14.00 7.30
CA THR A 152 9.36 -12.88 6.99
C THR A 152 9.70 -12.85 5.50
N ILE A 153 9.35 -11.77 4.81
CA ILE A 153 9.71 -11.55 3.40
C ILE A 153 11.08 -10.87 3.32
N THR A 154 11.97 -11.46 2.54
CA THR A 154 13.31 -10.93 2.21
C THR A 154 13.61 -11.13 0.72
N GLY A 155 14.71 -10.56 0.20
CA GLY A 155 15.12 -10.77 -1.21
C GLY A 155 14.26 -10.01 -2.24
N MET A 156 13.68 -8.89 -1.81
CA MET A 156 12.84 -8.03 -2.64
C MET A 156 13.63 -7.26 -3.70
N ALA A 157 12.96 -6.78 -4.75
CA ALA A 157 13.53 -5.93 -5.81
C ALA A 157 13.77 -4.49 -5.32
N PHE A 158 14.31 -4.33 -4.12
CA PHE A 158 14.53 -3.03 -3.53
C PHE A 158 15.80 -2.42 -4.12
N PRO A 159 15.72 -1.34 -4.93
CA PRO A 159 16.92 -0.60 -5.26
C PRO A 159 17.42 -0.01 -3.95
N THR A 160 18.65 -0.37 -3.56
CA THR A 160 19.33 0.31 -2.47
C THR A 160 19.33 1.80 -2.81
N THR A 161 18.57 2.60 -2.08
CA THR A 161 18.64 4.05 -2.20
C THR A 161 20.07 4.44 -1.88
N ALA A 162 20.73 5.13 -2.82
CA ALA A 162 22.08 5.64 -2.57
C ALA A 162 22.04 6.49 -1.28
N GLU A 163 22.90 6.15 -0.33
CA GLU A 163 22.98 6.80 0.99
C GLU A 163 23.20 8.32 0.89
N SER A 164 23.66 8.80 -0.28
CA SER A 164 23.80 10.22 -0.63
C SER A 164 22.48 11.01 -0.58
N ILE A 165 21.33 10.38 -0.78
CA ILE A 165 20.01 11.04 -0.68
C ILE A 165 19.56 11.14 0.79
N ILE A 166 20.13 10.33 1.70
CA ILE A 166 19.71 10.20 3.10
C ILE A 166 20.66 10.99 4.05
N GLY A 167 21.70 11.63 3.53
CA GLY A 167 22.54 12.57 4.29
C GLY A 167 23.43 11.92 5.37
N ASN A 168 23.68 10.61 5.31
CA ASN A 168 24.56 9.93 6.25
C ASN A 168 25.99 9.77 5.68
N HIS A 169 26.92 10.51 6.26
CA HIS A 169 28.35 10.20 6.23
C HIS A 169 28.81 9.80 7.64
N PRO A 170 29.59 8.72 7.84
CA PRO A 170 30.21 7.85 6.83
C PRO A 170 29.25 6.77 6.28
N HIS A 171 29.61 6.22 5.10
CA HIS A 171 28.89 5.11 4.46
C HIS A 171 29.06 3.84 5.30
N SER A 172 28.05 3.53 6.09
CA SER A 172 27.90 2.22 6.72
C SER A 172 26.65 1.64 6.11
N TRP A 173 26.75 0.45 5.49
CA TRP A 173 25.59 -0.31 5.00
C TRP A 173 24.54 -0.32 6.10
N ASN A 174 23.57 0.58 5.97
CA ASN A 174 22.54 0.67 6.97
C ASN A 174 21.63 -0.54 6.73
N ASN A 175 21.70 -1.51 7.65
CA ASN A 175 20.80 -2.67 7.78
C ASN A 175 19.36 -2.23 8.12
N TRP A 176 18.88 -1.17 7.48
CA TRP A 176 17.59 -0.57 7.78
C TRP A 176 16.44 -1.27 7.10
N ILE A 177 16.70 -2.21 6.19
CA ILE A 177 15.63 -2.91 5.50
C ILE A 177 14.93 -3.77 6.55
N PRO A 178 13.73 -3.37 7.01
CA PRO A 178 12.93 -4.29 7.80
C PRO A 178 12.55 -5.42 6.85
N TYR A 179 12.60 -6.65 7.34
CA TYR A 179 11.75 -7.64 6.73
C TYR A 179 10.31 -7.13 6.77
N THR A 180 9.51 -7.51 5.78
CA THR A 180 8.11 -7.14 5.74
C THR A 180 7.23 -8.39 5.69
N HIS A 181 5.94 -8.18 5.88
CA HIS A 181 4.90 -9.20 5.74
C HIS A 181 3.90 -8.84 4.64
N ALA A 182 4.13 -7.72 3.94
CA ALA A 182 3.28 -7.26 2.84
C ALA A 182 4.13 -6.66 1.72
N VAL A 183 3.99 -7.18 0.50
CA VAL A 183 4.71 -6.67 -0.67
C VAL A 183 3.79 -6.34 -1.83
N SER A 184 4.15 -5.29 -2.57
CA SER A 184 3.53 -4.89 -3.84
C SER A 184 4.31 -5.49 -5.01
N VAL A 185 3.62 -6.10 -5.96
CA VAL A 185 4.18 -6.63 -7.21
C VAL A 185 3.45 -6.02 -8.41
N PRO A 186 4.14 -5.43 -9.39
CA PRO A 186 3.48 -4.94 -10.59
C PRO A 186 2.76 -6.08 -11.33
N ALA A 187 1.44 -5.96 -11.52
CA ALA A 187 0.66 -7.03 -12.14
C ALA A 187 1.09 -7.29 -13.60
N ASN A 188 1.55 -6.24 -14.29
CA ASN A 188 2.10 -6.31 -15.65
C ASN A 188 3.41 -7.12 -15.73
N LEU A 189 4.11 -7.27 -14.61
CA LEU A 189 5.32 -8.10 -14.48
C LEU A 189 4.98 -9.49 -13.93
N ALA A 190 4.05 -9.60 -12.98
CA ALA A 190 3.58 -10.88 -12.47
C ALA A 190 2.92 -11.75 -13.56
N LEU A 191 2.12 -11.12 -14.44
CA LEU A 191 1.39 -11.81 -15.50
C LEU A 191 2.30 -12.60 -16.48
N PRO A 192 3.35 -12.01 -17.07
CA PRO A 192 4.27 -12.75 -17.95
C PRO A 192 5.19 -13.71 -17.20
N LEU A 193 5.52 -13.44 -15.93
CA LEU A 193 6.30 -14.39 -15.12
C LEU A 193 5.52 -15.68 -14.82
N ASP A 194 4.19 -15.60 -14.74
CA ASP A 194 3.28 -16.73 -14.46
C ASP A 194 3.64 -17.50 -13.18
N ILE A 195 4.23 -16.80 -12.21
CA ILE A 195 4.60 -17.32 -10.90
C ILE A 195 3.45 -17.05 -9.93
N LYS A 196 3.03 -18.08 -9.18
CA LYS A 196 2.02 -17.97 -8.09
C LYS A 196 2.59 -18.36 -6.73
N THR A 197 3.89 -18.15 -6.55
CA THR A 197 4.63 -18.55 -5.36
C THR A 197 5.37 -17.37 -4.75
N THR A 198 6.03 -17.60 -3.61
CA THR A 198 7.00 -16.66 -3.01
C THR A 198 8.13 -16.26 -3.96
N GLY A 199 8.30 -16.94 -5.10
CA GLY A 199 9.19 -16.51 -6.18
C GLY A 199 8.85 -15.13 -6.79
N LEU A 200 7.66 -14.59 -6.54
CA LEU A 200 7.30 -13.21 -6.91
C LEU A 200 8.04 -12.14 -6.09
N TYR A 201 8.62 -12.48 -4.93
CA TYR A 201 9.31 -11.50 -4.08
C TYR A 201 10.48 -10.83 -4.78
N LYS A 202 11.18 -11.53 -5.68
CA LYS A 202 12.30 -11.00 -6.45
C LYS A 202 11.95 -9.81 -7.37
N VAL A 203 10.66 -9.56 -7.58
CA VAL A 203 10.13 -8.44 -8.38
C VAL A 203 9.18 -7.55 -7.57
N SER A 204 9.22 -7.66 -6.24
CA SER A 204 8.31 -6.94 -5.34
C SER A 204 9.02 -5.81 -4.59
N LEU A 205 8.23 -4.88 -4.07
CA LEU A 205 8.64 -3.85 -3.12
C LEU A 205 7.85 -4.00 -1.81
N PRO A 206 8.40 -3.62 -0.64
CA PRO A 206 7.59 -3.51 0.58
C PRO A 206 6.36 -2.61 0.32
N LEU A 207 5.19 -3.01 0.84
CA LEU A 207 3.98 -2.20 0.71
C LEU A 207 4.19 -0.80 1.31
N SER A 208 4.93 -0.71 2.42
CA SER A 208 5.28 0.55 3.06
C SER A 208 5.90 1.52 2.04
N TYR A 209 6.98 1.08 1.39
CA TYR A 209 7.71 1.83 0.38
C TYR A 209 6.81 2.24 -0.79
N GLN A 210 5.99 1.31 -1.29
CA GLN A 210 5.05 1.59 -2.38
C GLN A 210 4.10 2.75 -2.02
N ILE A 211 3.57 2.77 -0.80
CA ILE A 211 2.68 3.83 -0.35
C ILE A 211 3.45 5.14 -0.16
N TYR A 212 4.46 5.16 0.73
CA TYR A 212 5.04 6.42 1.19
C TYR A 212 6.01 7.07 0.20
N SER A 213 6.66 6.27 -0.67
CA SER A 213 7.66 6.79 -1.64
C SER A 213 7.12 6.90 -3.05
N ARG A 214 6.04 6.20 -3.39
CA ARG A 214 5.53 6.14 -4.77
C ARG A 214 4.14 6.73 -4.88
N TYR A 215 3.13 6.07 -4.29
CA TYR A 215 1.74 6.51 -4.39
C TYR A 215 1.52 7.94 -3.86
N LEU A 216 2.02 8.27 -2.66
CA LEU A 216 1.85 9.62 -2.09
C LEU A 216 2.52 10.74 -2.91
N TYR A 217 3.37 10.40 -3.88
CA TYR A 217 3.99 11.35 -4.82
C TYR A 217 3.33 11.33 -6.21
N GLY A 218 2.28 10.53 -6.42
CA GLY A 218 1.63 10.35 -7.72
C GLY A 218 2.34 9.34 -8.63
N LEU A 219 3.29 8.55 -8.12
CA LEU A 219 3.96 7.52 -8.92
C LEU A 219 3.15 6.23 -8.93
N ASP A 220 3.26 5.49 -10.03
CA ASP A 220 2.57 4.21 -10.28
C ASP A 220 1.04 4.28 -10.16
N LEU A 221 0.46 5.43 -10.50
CA LEU A 221 -0.98 5.63 -10.60
C LEU A 221 -1.44 5.54 -12.07
N ASP A 222 -2.68 5.09 -12.27
CA ASP A 222 -3.38 5.19 -13.54
C ASP A 222 -4.22 6.47 -13.59
N TYR A 223 -3.90 7.35 -14.53
CA TYR A 223 -4.53 8.66 -14.73
C TYR A 223 -5.65 8.66 -15.76
N SER A 224 -5.97 7.48 -16.32
CA SER A 224 -6.95 7.40 -17.40
C SER A 224 -8.36 7.56 -16.87
N ARG A 225 -9.21 8.27 -17.62
CA ARG A 225 -10.63 8.41 -17.29
C ARG A 225 -11.35 7.06 -17.09
N PRO A 226 -11.12 6.01 -17.91
CA PRO A 226 -11.68 4.68 -17.64
C PRO A 226 -11.27 4.09 -16.29
N ALA A 227 -10.01 4.30 -15.86
CA ALA A 227 -9.52 3.85 -14.56
C ALA A 227 -10.27 4.58 -13.42
N LEU A 228 -10.33 5.91 -13.47
CA LEU A 228 -11.03 6.72 -12.47
C LEU A 228 -12.53 6.40 -12.40
N GLU A 229 -13.23 6.33 -13.54
CA GLU A 229 -14.67 6.00 -13.58
C GLU A 229 -14.97 4.57 -13.09
N THR A 230 -14.04 3.63 -13.28
CA THR A 230 -14.16 2.26 -12.75
C THR A 230 -13.93 2.25 -11.24
N ALA A 231 -12.96 3.03 -10.74
CA ALA A 231 -12.66 3.11 -9.32
C ALA A 231 -13.79 3.77 -8.52
N THR A 232 -14.30 4.89 -9.00
CA THR A 232 -15.33 5.71 -8.34
C THR A 232 -16.73 5.10 -8.34
N GLY A 233 -16.96 4.04 -9.12
CA GLY A 233 -18.27 3.40 -9.25
C GLY A 233 -19.15 3.95 -10.37
N ILE A 234 -18.70 4.99 -11.08
CA ILE A 234 -19.44 5.63 -12.19
C ILE A 234 -19.66 4.65 -13.35
N LYS A 235 -18.65 3.83 -13.65
CA LYS A 235 -18.75 2.73 -14.64
C LYS A 235 -18.71 1.38 -13.94
N THR A 236 -19.79 0.62 -14.10
CA THR A 236 -19.96 -0.67 -13.43
C THR A 236 -19.84 -1.88 -14.36
N GLY A 237 -19.79 -1.68 -15.68
CA GLY A 237 -19.83 -2.77 -16.66
C GLY A 237 -18.66 -3.76 -16.61
N ARG A 238 -17.58 -3.44 -15.90
CA ARG A 238 -16.45 -4.34 -15.65
C ARG A 238 -16.31 -4.73 -14.18
N GLY A 239 -17.31 -4.45 -13.36
CA GLY A 239 -17.23 -4.50 -11.91
C GLY A 239 -16.51 -3.29 -11.34
N ASN A 240 -16.47 -3.19 -10.02
CA ASN A 240 -15.81 -2.10 -9.30
C ASN A 240 -14.95 -2.65 -8.15
N PRO A 241 -14.08 -1.82 -7.55
CA PRO A 241 -13.31 -2.22 -6.39
C PRO A 241 -14.17 -2.52 -5.16
N LYS A 242 -13.72 -3.48 -4.34
CA LYS A 242 -14.39 -3.81 -3.07
C LYS A 242 -14.18 -2.72 -2.01
N TYR A 243 -12.95 -2.22 -1.90
CA TYR A 243 -12.58 -1.13 -1.00
C TYR A 243 -12.14 0.10 -1.79
N LEU A 244 -12.52 1.29 -1.35
CA LEU A 244 -11.94 2.54 -1.80
C LEU A 244 -11.22 3.24 -0.66
N VAL A 245 -10.04 3.78 -0.98
CA VAL A 245 -9.25 4.61 -0.10
C VAL A 245 -9.05 5.93 -0.82
N LEU A 246 -9.71 6.98 -0.36
CA LEU A 246 -9.57 8.31 -0.94
C LEU A 246 -8.45 9.04 -0.20
N ILE A 247 -7.43 9.49 -0.93
CA ILE A 247 -6.23 10.11 -0.37
C ILE A 247 -6.01 11.46 -1.05
N ALA A 248 -6.30 12.54 -0.34
CA ALA A 248 -5.83 13.86 -0.75
C ALA A 248 -4.44 14.06 -0.14
N VAL A 249 -3.44 14.38 -0.94
CA VAL A 249 -2.07 14.62 -0.49
C VAL A 249 -1.55 15.92 -1.05
N SER A 250 -0.87 16.70 -0.22
CA SER A 250 -0.23 17.95 -0.63
C SER A 250 1.25 17.96 -0.28
N HIS A 251 2.04 18.56 -1.15
CA HIS A 251 3.49 18.78 -1.00
C HIS A 251 3.78 20.27 -0.95
N GLY A 252 4.83 20.71 -0.25
CA GLY A 252 5.24 22.12 -0.29
C GLY A 252 4.43 23.06 0.60
N GLY A 253 3.67 22.54 1.56
CA GLY A 253 2.77 23.36 2.39
C GLY A 253 1.46 23.76 1.71
N ALA A 254 1.16 23.24 0.53
CA ALA A 254 -0.19 23.33 -0.06
C ALA A 254 -1.22 22.63 0.84
N GLU A 255 -2.49 22.99 0.72
CA GLU A 255 -3.59 22.26 1.38
C GLU A 255 -4.12 21.16 0.45
N PRO A 256 -4.35 19.93 0.95
CA PRO A 256 -4.86 18.85 0.12
C PRO A 256 -6.30 19.09 -0.34
N VAL A 257 -6.57 18.87 -1.62
CA VAL A 257 -7.91 18.93 -2.20
C VAL A 257 -8.67 17.63 -1.91
N SER A 258 -9.64 17.67 -1.00
CA SER A 258 -10.34 16.50 -0.44
C SER A 258 -11.69 16.18 -1.11
N GLU A 259 -11.99 16.83 -2.23
CA GLU A 259 -13.19 16.56 -3.03
C GLU A 259 -12.94 15.38 -3.97
N PHE A 260 -13.81 14.37 -3.88
CA PHE A 260 -13.77 13.19 -4.74
C PHE A 260 -15.17 12.92 -5.27
N ASP A 261 -15.29 12.68 -6.57
CA ASP A 261 -16.55 12.27 -7.18
C ASP A 261 -16.70 10.75 -7.09
N ILE A 262 -17.46 10.27 -6.10
CA ILE A 262 -17.72 8.85 -5.88
C ILE A 262 -19.22 8.54 -5.90
N ASP A 263 -19.57 7.34 -6.37
CA ASP A 263 -20.94 6.85 -6.29
C ASP A 263 -21.30 6.43 -4.85
N ASN A 264 -21.85 7.38 -4.08
CA ASN A 264 -22.35 7.17 -2.72
C ASN A 264 -23.54 6.19 -2.63
N LYS A 265 -24.17 5.82 -3.76
CA LYS A 265 -25.17 4.74 -3.76
C LYS A 265 -24.48 3.38 -3.69
N ARG A 266 -23.28 3.24 -4.27
CA ARG A 266 -22.51 2.00 -4.31
C ARG A 266 -21.55 1.85 -3.12
N TYR A 267 -20.96 2.95 -2.67
CA TYR A 267 -19.98 2.95 -1.58
C TYR A 267 -20.56 3.53 -0.29
N VAL A 268 -20.13 2.99 0.84
CA VAL A 268 -20.42 3.52 2.17
C VAL A 268 -19.12 3.75 2.92
N GLU A 269 -19.00 4.92 3.54
CA GLU A 269 -17.87 5.26 4.40
C GLU A 269 -17.93 4.40 5.65
N PHE A 270 -16.82 3.76 6.01
CA PHE A 270 -16.74 2.97 7.24
C PHE A 270 -15.78 3.55 8.26
N GLU A 271 -14.89 4.45 7.84
CA GLU A 271 -13.98 5.20 8.69
C GLU A 271 -13.62 6.56 8.11
#